data_AF-A0A953AM24-F1
#
_entry.id   AF-A0A953AM24-F1
#
_cell.length_a   1.000
_cell.length_b   1.000
_cell.length_c   1.000
_cell.angle_alpha   90.00
_cell.angle_beta   90.00
_cell.angle_gamma   90.00
#
_symmetry.space_group_name_H-M   'P 1'
#
loop_
_entity.id
_entity.type
_entity.pdbx_description
1 polymer ?
#
loop_
_entity_poly.entity_id
_entity_poly.type
_entity_poly.pdbx_seq_one_letter_code
_entity_poly.pdbx_strand_id
1 'polypeptide(L)'
;MIEAFGDATRGGEWASVRLLVDGERIVEADAPGLERPLAGLTLLEAAAVGGETLAVDALANALGPIFRAAPQPGRVAVAMSGGVDSAVALLRAAPNAVGVTLRLWLDPYGPDAARACCSPESVLAARETCHRLGLPHVTLDLREEFRRAVVSPFVRGYARGETPNPCIRCNGGFRFGALFSFMRRAGCERLATGHYARVVSYKGRLLLGRAASEKDQSYMLAALDPRRLERLWFPLGEQDKAATRAEAERAGLAAARRPESQEACFLAGDDYRAFLARRGLEARSGPIVDERGRELGRHDGYWRFTPGQRRGLGVAASEPLYVLETSARANAVVVGSRRALARRRVTARGRLYADVERAEAKLRYRSPAVSATVSPTPRGFELRLDEPAYGVARGQAAVLYDGDAVVGCGVVSSAGDD
;
A
#
# COMPACT_ATOMS: atom_id res chain seq x y z
N MET A 1 14.77 14.08 -30.22
CA MET A 1 15.67 13.07 -29.63
C MET A 1 15.84 13.28 -28.13
N ILE A 2 15.84 12.19 -27.36
CA ILE A 2 16.06 12.14 -25.91
C ILE A 2 17.19 11.16 -25.66
N GLU A 3 18.20 11.57 -24.90
CA GLU A 3 19.21 10.66 -24.37
C GLU A 3 18.80 10.18 -22.98
N ALA A 4 18.90 8.87 -22.73
CA ALA A 4 18.60 8.26 -21.45
C ALA A 4 19.76 7.38 -21.01
N PHE A 5 20.04 7.42 -19.72
CA PHE A 5 21.11 6.65 -19.09
C PHE A 5 20.56 5.92 -17.87
N GLY A 6 21.02 4.71 -17.64
CA GLY A 6 20.72 3.94 -16.45
C GLY A 6 21.91 3.08 -16.06
N ASP A 7 22.12 2.93 -14.76
CA ASP A 7 23.15 2.08 -14.19
C ASP A 7 22.56 1.10 -13.18
N ALA A 8 23.30 0.05 -12.87
CA ALA A 8 22.97 -0.89 -11.81
C ALA A 8 24.24 -1.41 -11.16
N THR A 9 24.19 -1.64 -9.85
CA THR A 9 25.31 -2.19 -9.08
C THR A 9 24.84 -3.31 -8.16
N ARG A 10 25.65 -4.38 -8.07
CA ARG A 10 25.39 -5.51 -7.16
C ARG A 10 26.69 -6.23 -6.86
N GLY A 11 26.98 -6.49 -5.58
CA GLY A 11 28.15 -7.29 -5.19
C GLY A 11 29.51 -6.72 -5.64
N GLY A 12 29.61 -5.41 -5.89
CA GLY A 12 30.82 -4.77 -6.41
C GLY A 12 30.90 -4.73 -7.95
N GLU A 13 30.02 -5.43 -8.65
CA GLU A 13 29.86 -5.35 -10.10
C GLU A 13 28.92 -4.20 -10.50
N TRP A 14 29.07 -3.70 -11.72
CA TRP A 14 28.24 -2.65 -12.28
C TRP A 14 27.95 -2.89 -13.76
N ALA A 15 26.82 -2.35 -14.23
CA ALA A 15 26.49 -2.26 -15.64
C ALA A 15 25.86 -0.90 -15.94
N SER A 16 25.96 -0.45 -17.18
CA SER A 16 25.29 0.76 -17.65
C SER A 16 24.64 0.56 -19.01
N VAL A 17 23.59 1.32 -19.25
CA VAL A 17 22.89 1.40 -20.54
C VAL A 17 22.74 2.87 -20.92
N ARG A 18 23.13 3.20 -22.15
CA ARG A 18 22.87 4.50 -22.79
C ARG A 18 21.96 4.29 -23.98
N LEU A 19 20.88 5.07 -24.07
CA LEU A 19 19.90 5.04 -25.16
C LEU A 19 19.79 6.43 -25.77
N LEU A 20 19.85 6.50 -27.10
CA LEU A 20 19.38 7.67 -27.85
C LEU A 20 18.04 7.31 -28.49
N VAL A 21 17.01 8.10 -28.19
CA VAL A 21 15.62 7.79 -28.54
C VAL A 21 15.03 8.91 -29.37
N ASP A 22 14.44 8.58 -30.51
CA ASP A 22 13.64 9.50 -31.31
C ASP A 22 12.20 9.03 -31.43
N GLY A 23 11.26 9.90 -31.06
CA GLY A 23 9.85 9.50 -30.92
C GLY A 23 9.68 8.35 -29.91
N GLU A 24 9.28 7.17 -30.37
CA GLU A 24 9.15 5.96 -29.55
C GLU A 24 10.26 4.93 -29.81
N ARG A 25 11.19 5.21 -30.73
CA ARG A 25 12.20 4.26 -31.20
C ARG A 25 13.59 4.61 -30.68
N ILE A 26 14.35 3.58 -30.34
CA ILE A 26 15.76 3.67 -29.99
C ILE A 26 16.55 3.76 -31.30
N VAL A 27 17.27 4.85 -31.51
CA VAL A 27 18.10 5.05 -32.72
C VAL A 27 19.53 4.58 -32.50
N GLU A 28 20.04 4.73 -31.27
CA GLU A 28 21.34 4.20 -30.85
C GLU A 28 21.23 3.63 -29.44
N ALA A 29 21.98 2.58 -29.15
CA ALA A 29 22.06 2.01 -27.80
C ALA A 29 23.46 1.45 -27.55
N ASP A 30 23.98 1.73 -26.36
CA ASP A 30 25.11 1.02 -25.76
C ASP A 30 24.57 0.26 -24.54
N ALA A 31 24.50 -1.07 -24.66
CA ALA A 31 23.79 -1.92 -23.71
C ALA A 31 24.37 -3.36 -23.71
N PRO A 32 25.62 -3.56 -23.26
CA PRO A 32 26.24 -4.88 -23.19
C PRO A 32 25.48 -5.80 -22.21
N GLY A 33 25.54 -7.11 -22.45
CA GLY A 33 24.92 -8.13 -21.59
C GLY A 33 23.42 -8.37 -21.84
N LEU A 34 22.80 -7.67 -22.80
CA LEU A 34 21.43 -7.94 -23.23
C LEU A 34 21.36 -9.03 -24.31
N GLU A 35 20.25 -9.77 -24.36
CA GLU A 35 20.05 -10.89 -25.29
C GLU A 35 19.99 -10.48 -26.77
N ARG A 36 19.73 -9.20 -27.05
CA ARG A 36 19.68 -8.66 -28.42
C ARG A 36 19.96 -7.15 -28.47
N PRO A 37 20.39 -6.62 -29.64
CA PRO A 37 20.51 -5.18 -29.84
C PRO A 37 19.18 -4.44 -29.67
N LEU A 38 19.25 -3.23 -29.11
CA LEU A 38 18.08 -2.39 -28.86
C LEU A 38 17.79 -1.37 -29.98
N ALA A 39 18.77 -1.03 -30.82
CA ALA A 39 18.57 -0.09 -31.91
C ALA A 39 17.46 -0.59 -32.87
N GLY A 40 16.56 0.32 -33.25
CA GLY A 40 15.37 0.04 -34.05
C GLY A 40 14.13 -0.36 -33.23
N LEU A 41 14.30 -0.85 -32.00
CA LEU A 41 13.18 -1.24 -31.13
C LEU A 41 12.43 0.00 -30.61
N THR A 42 11.15 -0.17 -30.35
CA THR A 42 10.37 0.74 -29.52
C THR A 42 10.75 0.58 -28.04
N LEU A 43 10.44 1.58 -27.21
CA LEU A 43 10.62 1.46 -25.75
C LEU A 43 9.82 0.29 -25.15
N LEU A 44 8.66 -0.03 -25.73
CA LEU A 44 7.83 -1.16 -25.32
C LEU A 44 8.52 -2.50 -25.63
N GLU A 45 9.06 -2.67 -26.83
CA GLU A 45 9.80 -3.87 -27.22
C GLU A 45 11.09 -4.02 -26.40
N ALA A 46 11.83 -2.92 -26.19
CA ALA A 46 13.03 -2.91 -25.37
C ALA A 46 12.75 -3.34 -23.92
N ALA A 47 11.59 -2.97 -23.35
CA ALA A 47 11.19 -3.38 -22.00
C ALA A 47 10.92 -4.90 -21.85
N ALA A 48 10.80 -5.63 -22.95
CA ALA A 48 10.67 -7.09 -22.95
C ALA A 48 12.01 -7.82 -23.18
N VAL A 49 13.10 -7.09 -23.44
CA VAL A 49 14.42 -7.68 -23.70
C VAL A 49 15.04 -8.20 -22.40
N GLY A 50 15.39 -9.49 -22.40
CA GLY A 50 16.12 -10.15 -21.33
C GLY A 50 17.64 -9.99 -21.45
N GLY A 51 18.37 -10.74 -20.64
CA GLY A 51 19.83 -10.69 -20.55
C GLY A 51 20.36 -10.90 -19.15
N GLU A 52 21.63 -10.58 -18.98
CA GLU A 52 22.30 -10.58 -17.68
C GLU A 52 21.57 -9.66 -16.70
N THR A 53 21.43 -10.11 -15.45
CA THR A 53 20.60 -9.41 -14.45
C THR A 53 20.98 -7.95 -14.27
N LEU A 54 22.28 -7.64 -14.21
CA LEU A 54 22.78 -6.27 -14.05
C LEU A 54 22.52 -5.40 -15.28
N ALA A 55 22.73 -5.94 -16.49
CA ALA A 55 22.46 -5.23 -17.74
C ALA A 55 20.96 -4.90 -17.87
N VAL A 56 20.09 -5.84 -17.54
CA VAL A 56 18.63 -5.65 -17.57
C VAL A 56 18.17 -4.65 -16.48
N ASP A 57 18.80 -4.65 -15.30
CA ASP A 57 18.55 -3.62 -14.28
C ASP A 57 18.94 -2.21 -14.76
N ALA A 58 20.12 -2.07 -15.39
CA ALA A 58 20.58 -0.82 -15.97
C ALA A 58 19.64 -0.32 -17.08
N LEU A 59 19.18 -1.23 -17.96
CA LEU A 59 18.17 -0.94 -18.97
C LEU A 59 16.86 -0.45 -18.34
N ALA A 60 16.36 -1.14 -17.31
CA ALA A 60 15.14 -0.75 -16.63
C ALA A 60 15.23 0.66 -16.02
N ASN A 61 16.40 1.01 -15.46
CA ASN A 61 16.66 2.35 -14.91
C ASN A 61 16.75 3.43 -16.01
N ALA A 62 17.29 3.09 -17.18
CA ALA A 62 17.31 3.99 -18.35
C ALA A 62 15.89 4.22 -18.91
N LEU A 63 15.07 3.17 -18.99
CA LEU A 63 13.73 3.22 -19.58
C LEU A 63 12.71 3.96 -18.70
N GLY A 64 12.69 3.70 -17.39
CA GLY A 64 11.64 4.17 -16.47
C GLY A 64 11.28 5.67 -16.61
N PRO A 65 12.26 6.59 -16.62
CA PRO A 65 12.00 8.03 -16.75
C PRO A 65 11.36 8.42 -18.10
N ILE A 66 11.76 7.77 -19.19
CA ILE A 66 11.38 8.17 -20.56
C ILE A 66 10.27 7.31 -21.16
N PHE A 67 9.91 6.20 -20.51
CA PHE A 67 9.00 5.19 -21.04
C PHE A 67 7.66 5.79 -21.48
N ARG A 68 7.29 5.47 -22.71
CA ARG A 68 6.03 5.83 -23.36
C ARG A 68 5.76 4.82 -24.48
N ALA A 69 4.49 4.59 -24.77
CA ALA A 69 4.07 3.77 -25.88
C ALA A 69 2.72 4.25 -26.43
N ALA A 70 2.52 4.13 -27.73
CA ALA A 70 1.27 4.48 -28.38
C ALA A 70 0.07 3.75 -27.74
N PRO A 71 -1.09 4.41 -27.61
CA PRO A 71 -2.32 3.77 -27.14
C PRO A 71 -2.69 2.53 -27.94
N GLN A 72 -3.05 1.45 -27.25
CA GLN A 72 -3.54 0.22 -27.87
C GLN A 72 -4.80 -0.29 -27.14
N PRO A 73 -5.92 -0.46 -27.85
CA PRO A 73 -7.12 -1.08 -27.27
C PRO A 73 -6.83 -2.43 -26.63
N GLY A 74 -7.40 -2.68 -25.45
CA GLY A 74 -7.20 -3.94 -24.72
C GLY A 74 -5.84 -4.11 -24.05
N ARG A 75 -4.90 -3.14 -24.15
CA ARG A 75 -3.63 -3.20 -23.42
C ARG A 75 -3.86 -2.92 -21.93
N VAL A 76 -3.26 -3.74 -21.06
CA VAL A 76 -3.44 -3.67 -19.61
C VAL A 76 -2.12 -3.40 -18.91
N ALA A 77 -2.05 -2.34 -18.12
CA ALA A 77 -0.94 -2.16 -17.18
C ALA A 77 -1.17 -3.07 -15.97
N VAL A 78 -0.19 -3.86 -15.55
CA VAL A 78 -0.32 -4.76 -14.39
C VAL A 78 0.65 -4.34 -13.30
N ALA A 79 0.13 -4.01 -12.12
CA ALA A 79 0.97 -3.69 -10.97
C ALA A 79 1.64 -4.95 -10.40
N MET A 80 2.97 -5.03 -10.54
CA MET A 80 3.77 -6.19 -10.18
C MET A 80 4.51 -5.96 -8.87
N SER A 81 4.24 -6.80 -7.87
CA SER A 81 4.93 -6.81 -6.57
C SER A 81 5.97 -7.92 -6.43
N GLY A 82 6.12 -8.79 -7.43
CA GLY A 82 6.99 -9.97 -7.38
C GLY A 82 6.43 -11.13 -6.55
N GLY A 83 5.19 -10.99 -6.07
CA GLY A 83 4.44 -12.04 -5.38
C GLY A 83 3.44 -12.76 -6.30
N VAL A 84 2.96 -13.92 -5.82
CA VAL A 84 2.04 -14.81 -6.57
C VAL A 84 0.78 -14.12 -7.07
N ASP A 85 0.20 -13.23 -6.27
CA ASP A 85 -1.07 -12.57 -6.60
C ASP A 85 -0.91 -11.66 -7.84
N SER A 86 0.16 -10.87 -7.90
CA SER A 86 0.45 -10.05 -9.08
C SER A 86 0.87 -10.87 -10.30
N ALA A 87 1.52 -12.02 -10.09
CA ALA A 87 1.91 -12.92 -11.17
C ALA A 87 0.69 -13.57 -11.86
N VAL A 88 -0.32 -13.98 -11.09
CA VAL A 88 -1.58 -14.49 -11.65
C VAL A 88 -2.38 -13.37 -12.32
N ALA A 89 -2.39 -12.16 -11.74
CA ALA A 89 -3.01 -11.00 -12.39
C ALA A 89 -2.36 -10.70 -13.75
N LEU A 90 -1.04 -10.83 -13.87
CA LEU A 90 -0.32 -10.69 -15.13
C LEU A 90 -0.69 -11.79 -16.12
N LEU A 91 -0.71 -13.05 -15.68
CA LEU A 91 -1.09 -14.20 -16.49
C LEU A 91 -2.47 -14.01 -17.12
N ARG A 92 -3.45 -13.52 -16.35
CA ARG A 92 -4.82 -13.25 -16.84
C ARG A 92 -4.91 -12.07 -17.79
N ALA A 93 -3.99 -11.11 -17.69
CA ALA A 93 -3.94 -9.94 -18.55
C ALA A 93 -3.14 -10.15 -19.84
N ALA A 94 -2.40 -11.26 -19.95
CA ALA A 94 -1.69 -11.65 -21.16
C ALA A 94 -2.66 -11.92 -22.33
N PRO A 95 -2.24 -11.76 -23.60
CA PRO A 95 -0.90 -11.38 -24.04
C PRO A 95 -0.65 -9.85 -24.08
N ASN A 96 -1.67 -9.02 -23.85
CA ASN A 96 -1.57 -7.55 -24.03
C ASN A 96 -1.18 -6.80 -22.75
N ALA A 97 -0.39 -7.44 -21.88
CA ALA A 97 -0.03 -6.87 -20.58
C ALA A 97 1.32 -6.15 -20.60
N VAL A 98 1.42 -5.07 -19.82
CA VAL A 98 2.68 -4.39 -19.50
C VAL A 98 2.85 -4.41 -17.99
N GLY A 99 3.85 -5.14 -17.51
CA GLY A 99 4.19 -5.19 -16.09
C GLY A 99 4.81 -3.87 -15.63
N VAL A 100 4.39 -3.38 -14.46
CA VAL A 100 5.02 -2.23 -13.82
C VAL A 100 5.29 -2.48 -12.35
N THR A 101 6.52 -2.21 -11.91
CA THR A 101 6.90 -2.27 -10.51
C THR A 101 7.29 -0.88 -10.02
N LEU A 102 6.78 -0.50 -8.86
CA LEU A 102 7.21 0.71 -8.17
C LEU A 102 8.34 0.35 -7.20
N ARG A 103 9.54 0.90 -7.41
CA ARG A 103 10.64 0.81 -6.46
C ARG A 103 10.42 1.89 -5.40
N LEU A 104 10.14 1.46 -4.16
CA LEU A 104 9.77 2.33 -3.05
C LEU A 104 10.87 2.36 -1.98
N TRP A 105 10.88 3.42 -1.17
CA TRP A 105 11.88 3.57 -0.12
C TRP A 105 11.67 2.54 0.98
N LEU A 106 12.77 1.90 1.39
CA LEU A 106 12.85 0.98 2.52
C LEU A 106 13.83 1.57 3.53
N ASP A 107 13.61 1.30 4.81
CA ASP A 107 14.57 1.71 5.84
C ASP A 107 15.91 1.01 5.62
N PRO A 108 17.01 1.73 5.33
CA PRO A 108 18.32 1.12 5.11
C PRO A 108 18.88 0.42 6.35
N TYR A 109 18.32 0.72 7.54
CA TYR A 109 18.70 0.11 8.81
C TYR A 109 17.69 -0.95 9.30
N GLY A 110 16.71 -1.31 8.47
CA GLY A 110 15.80 -2.41 8.78
C GLY A 110 16.51 -3.77 8.71
N PRO A 111 16.03 -4.77 9.47
CA PRO A 111 16.70 -6.06 9.61
C PRO A 111 16.62 -6.92 8.35
N ASP A 112 15.58 -6.76 7.53
CA ASP A 112 15.34 -7.62 6.37
C ASP A 112 14.59 -6.88 5.25
N ALA A 113 15.35 -6.25 4.36
CA ALA A 113 14.80 -5.59 3.18
C ALA A 113 14.05 -6.55 2.25
N ALA A 114 14.39 -7.85 2.24
CA ALA A 114 13.78 -8.85 1.36
C ALA A 114 12.34 -9.18 1.74
N ARG A 115 11.91 -8.88 2.98
CA ARG A 115 10.49 -8.99 3.40
C ARG A 115 9.58 -7.93 2.79
N ALA A 116 10.15 -6.86 2.24
CA ALA A 116 9.35 -5.81 1.63
C ALA A 116 8.88 -6.21 0.22
N CYS A 117 7.60 -6.01 -0.07
CA CYS A 117 7.04 -6.22 -1.43
C CYS A 117 7.66 -5.34 -2.54
N CYS A 118 8.54 -4.41 -2.18
CA CYS A 118 9.25 -3.52 -3.09
C CYS A 118 10.78 -3.66 -2.93
N SER A 119 11.25 -4.78 -2.39
CA SER A 119 12.69 -5.09 -2.30
C SER A 119 13.32 -5.23 -3.68
N PRO A 120 14.65 -5.05 -3.83
CA PRO A 120 15.35 -5.34 -5.08
C PRO A 120 15.02 -6.73 -5.64
N GLU A 121 14.97 -7.76 -4.79
CA GLU A 121 14.63 -9.15 -5.17
C GLU A 121 13.17 -9.31 -5.62
N SER A 122 12.27 -8.45 -5.11
CA SER A 122 10.88 -8.40 -5.54
C SER A 122 10.75 -7.75 -6.92
N VAL A 123 11.52 -6.70 -7.20
CA VAL A 123 11.60 -6.05 -8.52
C VAL A 123 12.14 -7.03 -9.57
N LEU A 124 13.23 -7.74 -9.24
CA LEU A 124 13.83 -8.74 -10.13
C LEU A 124 12.84 -9.85 -10.47
N ALA A 125 12.19 -10.44 -9.48
CA ALA A 125 11.22 -11.51 -9.73
C ALA A 125 9.97 -11.04 -10.48
N ALA A 126 9.52 -9.80 -10.25
CA ALA A 126 8.44 -9.20 -11.03
C ALA A 126 8.82 -9.11 -12.50
N ARG A 127 10.04 -8.65 -12.79
CA ARG A 127 10.57 -8.54 -14.14
C ARG A 127 10.73 -9.91 -14.80
N GLU A 128 11.38 -10.85 -14.12
CA GLU A 128 11.59 -12.21 -14.60
C GLU A 128 10.25 -12.90 -14.92
N THR A 129 9.23 -12.69 -14.09
CA THR A 129 7.87 -13.20 -14.35
C THR A 129 7.29 -12.63 -15.65
N CYS A 130 7.52 -11.34 -15.94
CA CYS A 130 7.07 -10.74 -17.20
C CYS A 130 7.85 -11.28 -18.39
N HIS A 131 9.17 -11.27 -18.32
CA HIS A 131 10.05 -11.72 -19.41
C HIS A 131 9.85 -13.18 -19.76
N ARG A 132 9.62 -14.06 -18.77
CA ARG A 132 9.26 -15.47 -19.01
C ARG A 132 7.96 -15.66 -19.78
N LEU A 133 7.05 -14.69 -19.73
CA LEU A 133 5.81 -14.68 -20.49
C LEU A 133 5.93 -13.89 -21.80
N GLY A 134 7.14 -13.42 -22.15
CA GLY A 134 7.37 -12.55 -23.31
C GLY A 134 6.76 -11.15 -23.17
N LEU A 135 6.48 -10.71 -21.94
CA LEU A 135 5.80 -9.45 -21.66
C LEU A 135 6.79 -8.36 -21.22
N PRO A 136 6.56 -7.09 -21.62
CA PRO A 136 7.39 -5.97 -21.19
C PRO A 136 7.21 -5.66 -19.71
N HIS A 137 8.30 -5.21 -19.08
CA HIS A 137 8.31 -4.77 -17.68
C HIS A 137 9.01 -3.43 -17.53
N VAL A 138 8.41 -2.55 -16.72
CA VAL A 138 8.98 -1.23 -16.40
C VAL A 138 9.10 -1.05 -14.89
N THR A 139 10.26 -0.58 -14.45
CA THR A 139 10.46 -0.14 -13.06
C THR A 139 10.35 1.38 -12.98
N LEU A 140 9.54 1.87 -12.04
CA LEU A 140 9.49 3.29 -11.69
C LEU A 140 10.15 3.50 -10.33
N ASP A 141 11.27 4.21 -10.32
CA ASP A 141 11.90 4.63 -9.07
C ASP A 141 11.14 5.80 -8.46
N LEU A 142 10.47 5.55 -7.34
CA LEU A 142 9.68 6.54 -6.61
C LEU A 142 10.07 6.56 -5.13
N ARG A 143 11.32 6.21 -4.81
CA ARG A 143 11.79 6.10 -3.43
C ARG A 143 11.61 7.42 -2.67
N GLU A 144 12.06 8.52 -3.25
CA GLU A 144 12.02 9.82 -2.58
C GLU A 144 10.60 10.37 -2.44
N GLU A 145 9.78 10.21 -3.47
CA GLU A 145 8.38 10.60 -3.46
C GLU A 145 7.60 9.79 -2.43
N PHE A 146 7.84 8.48 -2.35
CA PHE A 146 7.22 7.62 -1.34
C PHE A 146 7.64 8.01 0.08
N ARG A 147 8.94 8.27 0.30
CA ARG A 147 9.46 8.72 1.59
C ARG A 147 8.80 10.01 2.06
N ARG A 148 8.59 10.97 1.16
CA ARG A 148 7.91 12.25 1.46
C ARG A 148 6.41 12.08 1.62
N ALA A 149 5.77 11.29 0.78
CA ALA A 149 4.32 11.17 0.69
C ALA A 149 3.71 10.18 1.69
N VAL A 150 4.45 9.17 2.14
CA VAL A 150 3.93 8.09 3.00
C VAL A 150 4.73 7.98 4.31
N VAL A 151 6.06 7.86 4.23
CA VAL A 151 6.90 7.58 5.40
C VAL A 151 6.95 8.79 6.34
N SER A 152 7.22 9.98 5.83
CA SER A 152 7.33 11.19 6.67
C SER A 152 6.00 11.56 7.36
N PRO A 153 4.83 11.48 6.70
CA PRO A 153 3.54 11.63 7.36
C PRO A 153 3.27 10.58 8.44
N PHE A 154 3.71 9.34 8.24
CA PHE A 154 3.60 8.28 9.25
C PHE A 154 4.40 8.65 10.51
N VAL A 155 5.68 9.02 10.36
CA VAL A 155 6.53 9.48 11.47
C VAL A 155 5.93 10.70 12.18
N ARG A 156 5.47 11.70 11.41
CA ARG A 156 4.84 12.91 11.96
C ARG A 156 3.52 12.62 12.68
N GLY A 157 2.76 11.60 12.26
CA GLY A 157 1.52 11.20 12.93
C GLY A 157 1.81 10.66 14.33
N TYR A 158 2.76 9.74 14.45
CA TYR A 158 3.21 9.25 15.75
C TYR A 158 3.78 10.36 16.64
N ALA A 159 4.53 11.31 16.07
CA ALA A 159 5.01 12.49 16.80
C ALA A 159 3.90 13.44 17.28
N ARG A 160 2.65 13.26 16.84
CA ARG A 160 1.46 13.96 17.35
C ARG A 160 0.58 13.12 18.27
N GLY A 161 0.99 11.88 18.59
CA GLY A 161 0.17 10.95 19.36
C GLY A 161 -0.94 10.27 18.54
N GLU A 162 -0.85 10.30 17.21
CA GLU A 162 -1.78 9.59 16.33
C GLU A 162 -1.25 8.18 16.02
N THR A 163 -2.13 7.30 15.56
CA THR A 163 -1.79 5.97 15.02
C THR A 163 -2.12 5.91 13.53
N PRO A 164 -1.27 6.48 12.65
CA PRO A 164 -1.54 6.56 11.22
C PRO A 164 -1.55 5.19 10.54
N ASN A 165 -2.46 4.98 9.59
CA ASN A 165 -2.43 3.83 8.67
C ASN A 165 -1.70 4.22 7.36
N PRO A 166 -0.46 3.73 7.12
CA PRO A 166 0.30 4.12 5.94
C PRO A 166 -0.23 3.48 4.65
N CYS A 167 -0.89 2.32 4.72
CA CYS A 167 -1.38 1.59 3.55
C CYS A 167 -2.56 2.31 2.90
N ILE A 168 -3.50 2.82 3.71
CA ILE A 168 -4.64 3.62 3.23
C ILE A 168 -4.15 4.85 2.47
N ARG A 169 -3.16 5.56 3.02
CA ARG A 169 -2.55 6.72 2.37
C ARG A 169 -1.79 6.36 1.10
N CYS A 170 -1.01 5.28 1.15
CA CYS A 170 -0.26 4.77 0.02
C CYS A 170 -1.19 4.41 -1.14
N ASN A 171 -2.21 3.59 -0.90
CA ASN A 171 -3.14 3.14 -1.93
C ASN A 171 -4.10 4.25 -2.38
N GLY A 172 -4.60 5.08 -1.46
CA GLY A 172 -5.60 6.11 -1.77
C GLY A 172 -5.12 7.23 -2.68
N GLY A 173 -3.82 7.51 -2.75
CA GLY A 173 -3.31 8.63 -3.57
C GLY A 173 -1.97 8.37 -4.23
N PHE A 174 -1.01 7.77 -3.53
CA PHE A 174 0.36 7.66 -4.02
C PHE A 174 0.53 6.54 -5.05
N ARG A 175 0.32 5.28 -4.65
CA ARG A 175 0.56 4.08 -5.47
C ARG A 175 -0.34 4.09 -6.70
N PHE A 176 -1.65 4.23 -6.51
CA PHE A 176 -2.58 4.24 -7.64
C PHE A 176 -2.43 5.51 -8.48
N GLY A 177 -2.05 6.65 -7.89
CA GLY A 177 -1.69 7.85 -8.67
C GLY A 177 -0.56 7.57 -9.66
N ALA A 178 0.54 6.96 -9.19
CA ALA A 178 1.66 6.56 -10.03
C ALA A 178 1.26 5.51 -11.08
N LEU A 179 0.51 4.47 -10.68
CA LEU A 179 0.06 3.41 -11.59
C LEU A 179 -0.88 3.93 -12.69
N PHE A 180 -1.83 4.81 -12.37
CA PHE A 180 -2.68 5.43 -13.40
C PHE A 180 -1.90 6.37 -14.31
N SER A 181 -0.86 7.05 -13.79
CA SER A 181 0.05 7.86 -14.61
C SER A 181 0.83 6.99 -15.59
N PHE A 182 1.38 5.87 -15.10
CA PHE A 182 2.05 4.88 -15.93
C PHE A 182 1.12 4.29 -16.99
N MET A 183 -0.07 3.84 -16.59
CA MET A 183 -1.07 3.27 -17.50
C MET A 183 -1.35 4.20 -18.68
N ARG A 184 -1.46 5.52 -18.45
CA ARG A 184 -1.61 6.50 -19.54
C ARG A 184 -0.36 6.61 -20.42
N ARG A 185 0.84 6.71 -19.83
CA ARG A 185 2.12 6.78 -20.56
C ARG A 185 2.37 5.54 -21.41
N ALA A 186 2.00 4.36 -20.90
CA ALA A 186 2.16 3.07 -21.54
C ALA A 186 1.06 2.77 -22.58
N GLY A 187 0.15 3.71 -22.83
CA GLY A 187 -0.93 3.52 -23.80
C GLY A 187 -1.93 2.41 -23.40
N CYS A 188 -2.04 2.10 -22.10
CA CYS A 188 -2.93 1.06 -21.59
C CYS A 188 -4.35 1.58 -21.37
N GLU A 189 -5.34 0.75 -21.67
CA GLU A 189 -6.75 1.05 -21.45
C GLU A 189 -7.14 0.83 -19.98
N ARG A 190 -6.66 -0.27 -19.39
CA ARG A 190 -6.97 -0.66 -18.00
C ARG A 190 -5.72 -0.83 -17.15
N LEU A 191 -5.92 -0.75 -15.84
CA LEU A 191 -4.95 -1.10 -14.80
C LEU A 191 -5.43 -2.36 -14.07
N ALA A 192 -4.63 -3.40 -14.01
CA ALA A 192 -4.87 -4.57 -13.20
C ALA A 192 -3.96 -4.60 -11.97
N THR A 193 -4.47 -5.11 -10.85
CA THR A 193 -3.66 -5.37 -9.65
C THR A 193 -4.01 -6.72 -9.06
N GLY A 194 -3.06 -7.38 -8.40
CA GLY A 194 -3.29 -8.62 -7.67
C GLY A 194 -4.03 -8.45 -6.34
N HIS A 195 -4.81 -7.38 -6.16
CA HIS A 195 -5.60 -7.22 -4.94
C HIS A 195 -6.89 -8.04 -4.99
N TYR A 196 -7.26 -8.60 -3.85
CA TYR A 196 -8.53 -9.24 -3.61
C TYR A 196 -9.54 -8.16 -3.22
N ALA A 197 -10.21 -7.63 -4.23
CA ALA A 197 -11.31 -6.67 -4.12
C ALA A 197 -12.14 -6.75 -5.40
N ARG A 198 -13.30 -6.10 -5.42
CA ARG A 198 -14.16 -6.05 -6.60
C ARG A 198 -14.49 -4.61 -6.98
N VAL A 199 -15.01 -4.43 -8.18
CA VAL A 199 -15.73 -3.22 -8.57
C VAL A 199 -17.19 -3.61 -8.67
N VAL A 200 -18.06 -2.97 -7.90
CA VAL A 200 -19.48 -3.31 -7.80
C VAL A 200 -20.34 -2.13 -8.23
N SER A 201 -21.50 -2.40 -8.82
CA SER A 201 -22.51 -1.38 -9.08
C SER A 201 -23.33 -1.15 -7.82
N TYR A 202 -23.41 0.10 -7.38
CA TYR A 202 -24.19 0.52 -6.22
C TYR A 202 -24.95 1.79 -6.59
N LYS A 203 -26.30 1.73 -6.56
CA LYS A 203 -27.19 2.84 -6.95
C LYS A 203 -26.78 3.50 -8.29
N GLY A 204 -26.43 2.68 -9.28
CA GLY A 204 -26.01 3.14 -10.62
C GLY A 204 -24.60 3.71 -10.72
N ARG A 205 -23.76 3.56 -9.67
CA ARG A 205 -22.36 4.00 -9.65
C ARG A 205 -21.41 2.84 -9.43
N LEU A 206 -20.23 2.89 -10.02
CA LEU A 206 -19.15 1.94 -9.72
C LEU A 206 -18.48 2.33 -8.41
N LEU A 207 -18.48 1.42 -7.44
CA LEU A 207 -17.77 1.55 -6.16
C LEU A 207 -16.80 0.38 -5.96
N LEU A 208 -15.85 0.56 -5.06
CA LEU A 208 -15.00 -0.52 -4.60
C LEU A 208 -15.84 -1.48 -3.78
N GLY A 209 -15.66 -2.78 -3.99
CA GLY A 209 -16.38 -3.83 -3.28
C GLY A 209 -15.44 -4.77 -2.52
N ARG A 210 -15.98 -5.42 -1.49
CA ARG A 210 -15.33 -6.55 -0.81
C ARG A 210 -14.98 -7.66 -1.79
N ALA A 211 -13.89 -8.37 -1.55
CA ALA A 211 -13.63 -9.64 -2.24
C ALA A 211 -14.69 -10.69 -1.89
N ALA A 212 -14.87 -11.70 -2.74
CA ALA A 212 -15.70 -12.87 -2.42
C ALA A 212 -15.03 -13.82 -1.42
N SER A 213 -13.71 -13.69 -1.21
CA SER A 213 -12.95 -14.51 -0.28
C SER A 213 -12.68 -13.79 1.05
N GLU A 214 -12.36 -14.57 2.09
CA GLU A 214 -11.93 -14.09 3.40
C GLU A 214 -10.71 -13.15 3.34
N LYS A 215 -9.92 -13.23 2.25
CA LYS A 215 -8.77 -12.36 2.02
C LYS A 215 -9.21 -11.01 1.44
N ASP A 216 -10.20 -10.36 2.03
CA ASP A 216 -10.68 -9.06 1.57
C ASP A 216 -9.65 -7.94 1.82
N GLN A 217 -9.28 -7.24 0.75
CA GLN A 217 -8.37 -6.10 0.78
C GLN A 217 -9.07 -4.76 0.50
N SER A 218 -10.40 -4.75 0.39
CA SER A 218 -11.20 -3.53 0.15
C SER A 218 -10.90 -2.45 1.18
N TYR A 219 -10.67 -2.81 2.45
CA TYR A 219 -10.32 -1.86 3.51
C TYR A 219 -9.07 -1.04 3.16
N MET A 220 -7.98 -1.69 2.73
CA MET A 220 -6.72 -1.01 2.40
C MET A 220 -6.80 -0.19 1.11
N LEU A 221 -7.83 -0.44 0.30
CA LEU A 221 -8.11 0.23 -0.96
C LEU A 221 -9.23 1.27 -0.84
N ALA A 222 -9.86 1.40 0.33
CA ALA A 222 -11.09 2.18 0.52
C ALA A 222 -10.97 3.66 0.17
N ALA A 223 -9.75 4.21 0.19
CA ALA A 223 -9.49 5.59 -0.20
C ALA A 223 -9.34 5.80 -1.73
N LEU A 224 -9.53 4.76 -2.55
CA LEU A 224 -9.56 4.89 -4.01
C LEU A 224 -10.67 5.83 -4.46
N ASP A 225 -10.36 6.66 -5.46
CA ASP A 225 -11.33 7.56 -6.08
C ASP A 225 -12.29 6.75 -6.97
N PRO A 226 -13.62 6.74 -6.70
CA PRO A 226 -14.59 5.99 -7.50
C PRO A 226 -14.54 6.30 -8.99
N ARG A 227 -14.17 7.53 -9.36
CA ARG A 227 -14.04 7.98 -10.75
C ARG A 227 -12.97 7.24 -11.56
N ARG A 228 -12.09 6.49 -10.88
CA ARG A 228 -11.01 5.72 -11.53
C ARG A 228 -11.32 4.24 -11.64
N LEU A 229 -12.43 3.77 -11.05
CA LEU A 229 -12.75 2.34 -10.96
C LEU A 229 -13.15 1.71 -12.29
N GLU A 230 -13.71 2.49 -13.21
CA GLU A 230 -14.06 2.02 -14.57
C GLU A 230 -12.84 1.44 -15.32
N ARG A 231 -11.66 1.99 -15.06
CA ARG A 231 -10.40 1.57 -15.69
C ARG A 231 -9.60 0.61 -14.81
N LEU A 232 -10.13 0.21 -13.66
CA LEU A 232 -9.45 -0.64 -12.70
C LEU A 232 -10.02 -2.06 -12.74
N TRP A 233 -9.13 -3.03 -12.76
CA TRP A 233 -9.47 -4.44 -12.79
C TRP A 233 -8.79 -5.16 -11.63
N PHE A 234 -9.57 -5.97 -10.91
CA PHE A 234 -9.11 -6.86 -9.86
C PHE A 234 -9.35 -8.31 -10.30
N PRO A 235 -8.38 -8.95 -11.00
CA PRO A 235 -8.60 -10.28 -11.55
C PRO A 235 -8.88 -11.35 -10.49
N LEU A 236 -8.50 -11.10 -9.24
CA LEU A 236 -8.59 -12.07 -8.13
C LEU A 236 -9.80 -11.82 -7.21
N GLY A 237 -10.68 -10.87 -7.55
CA GLY A 237 -11.78 -10.46 -6.66
C GLY A 237 -12.78 -11.55 -6.30
N GLU A 238 -12.93 -12.55 -7.17
CA GLU A 238 -13.84 -13.69 -7.02
C GLU A 238 -13.11 -14.98 -6.58
N GLN A 239 -11.79 -14.92 -6.38
CA GLN A 239 -10.96 -16.10 -6.14
C GLN A 239 -10.44 -16.10 -4.70
N ASP A 240 -10.30 -17.30 -4.13
CA ASP A 240 -9.59 -17.47 -2.87
C ASP A 240 -8.08 -17.61 -3.07
N LYS A 241 -7.34 -17.55 -1.96
CA LYS A 241 -5.88 -17.60 -2.02
C LYS A 241 -5.32 -18.95 -2.47
N ALA A 242 -6.01 -20.05 -2.15
CA ALA A 242 -5.56 -21.40 -2.48
C ALA A 242 -5.66 -21.64 -3.98
N ALA A 243 -6.79 -21.24 -4.57
CA ALA A 243 -7.00 -21.28 -6.01
C ALA A 243 -5.97 -20.42 -6.76
N THR A 244 -5.63 -19.23 -6.25
CA THR A 244 -4.59 -18.37 -6.87
C THR A 244 -3.22 -19.06 -6.87
N ARG A 245 -2.84 -19.74 -5.77
CA ARG A 245 -1.58 -20.50 -5.73
C ARG A 245 -1.60 -21.68 -6.70
N ALA A 246 -2.68 -22.45 -6.73
CA ALA A 246 -2.82 -23.58 -7.64
C ALA A 246 -2.76 -23.15 -9.12
N GLU A 247 -3.32 -22.00 -9.47
CA GLU A 247 -3.22 -21.43 -10.81
C GLU A 247 -1.78 -21.05 -11.17
N ALA A 248 -1.05 -20.41 -10.25
CA ALA A 248 0.34 -20.08 -10.45
C ALA A 248 1.22 -21.34 -10.61
N GLU A 249 0.95 -22.41 -9.85
CA GLU A 249 1.66 -23.69 -9.97
C GLU A 249 1.41 -24.37 -11.32
N ARG A 250 0.14 -24.43 -11.76
CA ARG A 250 -0.22 -24.97 -13.09
C ARG A 250 0.46 -24.21 -14.24
N ALA A 251 0.62 -22.89 -14.09
CA ALA A 251 1.31 -22.04 -15.05
C ALA A 251 2.86 -22.08 -14.90
N GLY A 252 3.40 -22.88 -13.98
CA GLY A 252 4.84 -22.99 -13.75
C GLY A 252 5.48 -21.68 -13.28
N LEU A 253 4.75 -20.83 -12.56
CA LEU A 253 5.27 -19.55 -12.08
C LEU A 253 6.09 -19.75 -10.81
N ALA A 254 7.37 -19.33 -10.83
CA ALA A 254 8.25 -19.40 -9.65
C ALA A 254 7.68 -18.66 -8.42
N ALA A 255 6.87 -17.63 -8.65
CA ALA A 255 6.18 -16.88 -7.60
C ALA A 255 5.24 -17.72 -6.73
N ALA A 256 4.78 -18.89 -7.20
CA ALA A 256 3.87 -19.77 -6.46
C ALA A 256 4.41 -20.18 -5.07
N ARG A 257 5.74 -20.35 -4.97
CA ARG A 257 6.42 -20.83 -3.75
C ARG A 257 6.85 -19.71 -2.81
N ARG A 258 6.62 -18.44 -3.18
CA ARG A 258 7.10 -17.30 -2.38
C ARG A 258 6.18 -17.02 -1.18
N PRO A 259 6.76 -16.71 0.00
CA PRO A 259 5.99 -16.27 1.15
C PRO A 259 5.31 -14.93 0.89
N GLU A 260 4.22 -14.65 1.60
CA GLU A 260 3.56 -13.35 1.50
C GLU A 260 4.31 -12.29 2.30
N SER A 261 4.38 -11.07 1.77
CA SER A 261 4.84 -9.91 2.53
C SER A 261 3.85 -9.62 3.66
N GLN A 262 4.35 -9.54 4.89
CA GLN A 262 3.61 -9.09 6.05
C GLN A 262 4.13 -7.70 6.47
N GLU A 263 3.28 -6.89 7.11
CA GLU A 263 3.58 -5.56 7.67
C GLU A 263 3.70 -4.40 6.67
N ALA A 264 3.94 -3.19 7.21
CA ALA A 264 4.13 -1.99 6.40
C ALA A 264 5.46 -2.10 5.64
N CYS A 265 5.40 -2.03 4.30
CA CYS A 265 6.50 -2.43 3.43
C CYS A 265 7.85 -1.73 3.72
N PHE A 266 7.83 -0.49 4.21
CA PHE A 266 9.06 0.28 4.47
C PHE A 266 9.75 -0.03 5.79
N LEU A 267 9.12 -0.80 6.68
CA LEU A 267 9.74 -1.21 7.95
C LEU A 267 10.80 -2.30 7.74
N ALA A 268 10.82 -2.97 6.58
CA ALA A 268 11.79 -4.01 6.25
C ALA A 268 11.90 -5.09 7.36
N GLY A 269 10.74 -5.54 7.87
CA GLY A 269 10.63 -6.59 8.87
C GLY A 269 10.88 -6.17 10.33
N ASP A 270 10.96 -4.86 10.62
CA ASP A 270 11.17 -4.34 11.97
C ASP A 270 9.88 -3.94 12.72
N ASP A 271 9.96 -3.84 14.05
CA ASP A 271 8.94 -3.17 14.86
C ASP A 271 8.90 -1.68 14.51
N TYR A 272 7.69 -1.15 14.29
CA TYR A 272 7.46 0.26 14.05
C TYR A 272 8.08 1.14 15.14
N ARG A 273 8.21 0.65 16.39
CA ARG A 273 8.84 1.41 17.48
C ARG A 273 10.33 1.63 17.25
N ALA A 274 11.06 0.58 16.85
CA ALA A 274 12.48 0.67 16.56
C ALA A 274 12.72 1.56 15.33
N PHE A 275 11.88 1.41 14.30
CA PHE A 275 11.85 2.30 13.16
C PHE A 275 11.66 3.77 13.57
N LEU A 276 10.65 4.09 14.36
CA LEU A 276 10.37 5.47 14.79
C LEU A 276 11.54 6.07 15.57
N ALA A 277 12.19 5.30 16.44
CA ALA A 277 13.39 5.73 17.16
C ALA A 277 14.51 6.14 16.19
N ARG A 278 14.83 5.30 15.19
CA ARG A 278 15.81 5.63 14.14
C ARG A 278 15.42 6.84 13.29
N ARG A 279 14.12 7.12 13.17
CA ARG A 279 13.60 8.30 12.47
C ARG A 279 13.60 9.58 13.32
N GLY A 280 14.16 9.53 14.53
CA GLY A 280 14.35 10.70 15.40
C GLY A 280 13.21 10.93 16.40
N LEU A 281 12.31 9.97 16.61
CA LEU A 281 11.40 10.04 17.76
C LEU A 281 12.17 9.60 19.00
N GLU A 282 12.62 10.59 19.77
CA GLU A 282 13.36 10.36 21.00
C GLU A 282 12.52 9.61 22.04
N ALA A 283 13.14 8.66 22.71
CA ALA A 283 12.61 8.05 23.91
C ALA A 283 12.72 9.06 25.06
N ARG A 284 11.58 9.61 25.49
CA ARG A 284 11.51 10.55 26.62
C ARG A 284 10.60 9.97 27.69
N SER A 285 11.11 9.92 28.92
CA SER A 285 10.35 9.39 30.05
C SER A 285 9.11 10.26 30.30
N GLY A 286 7.94 9.62 30.50
CA GLY A 286 6.67 10.29 30.76
C GLY A 286 5.75 9.44 31.64
N PRO A 287 4.74 10.05 32.29
CA PRO A 287 3.87 9.33 33.20
C PRO A 287 2.85 8.47 32.44
N ILE A 288 2.60 7.29 32.98
CA ILE A 288 1.40 6.49 32.69
C ILE A 288 0.39 6.85 33.76
N VAL A 289 -0.76 7.40 33.37
CA VAL A 289 -1.77 7.92 34.30
C VAL A 289 -3.11 7.22 34.12
N ASP A 290 -3.90 7.14 35.19
CA ASP A 290 -5.31 6.75 35.09
C ASP A 290 -6.21 7.91 34.61
N GLU A 291 -7.51 7.63 34.45
CA GLU A 291 -8.53 8.60 34.04
C GLU A 291 -8.68 9.78 35.01
N ARG A 292 -8.19 9.65 36.26
CA ARG A 292 -8.19 10.70 37.29
C ARG A 292 -6.86 11.47 37.33
N GLY A 293 -5.92 11.14 36.45
CA GLY A 293 -4.59 11.74 36.40
C GLY A 293 -3.61 11.20 37.44
N ARG A 294 -3.94 10.11 38.14
CA ARG A 294 -3.00 9.49 39.10
C ARG A 294 -1.93 8.73 38.34
N GLU A 295 -0.66 9.00 38.64
CA GLU A 295 0.48 8.28 38.07
C GLU A 295 0.49 6.82 38.57
N LEU A 296 0.49 5.88 37.63
CA LEU A 296 0.55 4.44 37.87
C LEU A 296 1.91 3.84 37.51
N GLY A 297 2.74 4.60 36.79
CA GLY A 297 4.07 4.20 36.35
C GLY A 297 4.61 5.14 35.29
N ARG A 298 5.64 4.70 34.56
CA ARG A 298 6.34 5.51 33.57
C ARG A 298 6.59 4.75 32.28
N HIS A 299 6.75 5.50 31.20
CA HIS A 299 7.03 4.98 29.87
C HIS A 299 8.20 5.72 29.22
N ASP A 300 8.85 5.11 28.23
CA ASP A 300 9.99 5.71 27.48
C ASP A 300 9.56 6.30 26.13
N GLY A 301 8.54 7.17 26.15
CA GLY A 301 7.92 7.76 24.95
C GLY A 301 6.50 7.24 24.63
N TYR A 302 5.54 8.16 24.58
CA TYR A 302 4.11 7.86 24.36
C TYR A 302 3.84 7.22 22.99
N TRP A 303 4.68 7.50 21.99
CA TRP A 303 4.56 6.99 20.62
C TRP A 303 4.78 5.48 20.53
N ARG A 304 5.28 4.84 21.60
CA ARG A 304 5.41 3.38 21.73
C ARG A 304 4.08 2.68 22.05
N PHE A 305 3.02 3.46 22.29
CA PHE A 305 1.72 2.97 22.71
C PHE A 305 0.65 3.29 21.66
N THR A 306 -0.31 2.38 21.52
CA THR A 306 -1.46 2.55 20.63
C THR A 306 -2.74 2.41 21.44
N PRO A 307 -3.77 3.26 21.25
CA PRO A 307 -5.07 3.07 21.89
C PRO A 307 -5.60 1.65 21.72
N GLY A 308 -6.14 1.07 22.78
CA GLY A 308 -6.57 -0.34 22.87
C GLY A 308 -5.44 -1.35 23.19
N GLN A 309 -4.17 -0.93 23.28
CA GLN A 309 -3.07 -1.80 23.69
C GLN A 309 -3.22 -2.21 25.16
N ARG A 310 -3.11 -3.52 25.43
CA ARG A 310 -3.11 -4.10 26.80
C ARG A 310 -1.72 -4.48 27.30
N ARG A 311 -0.91 -5.10 26.44
CA ARG A 311 0.40 -5.66 26.81
C ARG A 311 1.49 -4.58 26.78
N GLY A 312 2.55 -4.78 27.58
CA GLY A 312 3.72 -3.90 27.56
C GLY A 312 3.51 -2.54 28.21
N LEU A 313 2.53 -2.40 29.12
CA LEU A 313 2.32 -1.17 29.89
C LEU A 313 3.33 -0.98 31.04
N GLY A 314 3.84 -2.08 31.61
CA GLY A 314 4.81 -1.99 32.72
C GLY A 314 4.22 -1.46 34.04
N VAL A 315 2.88 -1.49 34.19
CA VAL A 315 2.19 -1.05 35.42
C VAL A 315 1.49 -2.23 36.09
N ALA A 316 1.57 -2.29 37.41
CA ALA A 316 0.81 -3.25 38.23
C ALA A 316 -0.57 -2.66 38.55
N ALA A 317 -1.62 -3.42 38.27
CA ALA A 317 -3.00 -3.04 38.56
C ALA A 317 -3.83 -4.27 38.96
N SER A 318 -4.83 -4.07 39.82
CA SER A 318 -5.76 -5.13 40.24
C SER A 318 -6.61 -5.66 39.10
N GLU A 319 -6.82 -4.87 38.06
CA GLU A 319 -7.58 -5.23 36.85
C GLU A 319 -6.77 -4.96 35.58
N PRO A 320 -7.07 -5.64 34.46
CA PRO A 320 -6.41 -5.37 33.19
C PRO A 320 -6.64 -3.94 32.70
N LEU A 321 -5.54 -3.21 32.52
CA LEU A 321 -5.55 -1.86 31.95
C LEU A 321 -5.27 -1.86 30.45
N TYR A 322 -5.81 -0.85 29.78
CA TYR A 322 -5.66 -0.62 28.35
C TYR A 322 -5.30 0.84 28.10
N VAL A 323 -4.47 1.11 27.09
CA VAL A 323 -4.20 2.48 26.62
C VAL A 323 -5.49 3.08 26.09
N LEU A 324 -6.01 4.12 26.72
CA LEU A 324 -7.17 4.87 26.25
C LEU A 324 -6.76 5.88 25.18
N GLU A 325 -5.70 6.63 25.46
CA GLU A 325 -5.13 7.62 24.56
C GLU A 325 -3.65 7.89 24.85
N THR A 326 -2.97 8.49 23.88
CA THR A 326 -1.60 8.99 24.03
C THR A 326 -1.58 10.49 23.79
N SER A 327 -0.88 11.22 24.64
CA SER A 327 -0.80 12.68 24.58
C SER A 327 0.63 13.12 24.31
N ALA A 328 0.87 13.62 23.10
CA ALA A 328 2.15 14.22 22.74
C ALA A 328 2.41 15.51 23.55
N ARG A 329 1.36 16.30 23.82
CA ARG A 329 1.47 17.57 24.55
C ARG A 329 1.84 17.37 26.02
N ALA A 330 1.24 16.37 26.67
CA ALA A 330 1.52 16.06 28.07
C ALA A 330 2.68 15.07 28.24
N ASN A 331 3.20 14.52 27.15
CA ASN A 331 4.12 13.37 27.15
C ASN A 331 3.61 12.25 28.07
N ALA A 332 2.34 11.89 27.95
CA ALA A 332 1.67 10.97 28.86
C ALA A 332 0.89 9.88 28.11
N VAL A 333 0.70 8.74 28.77
CA VAL A 333 -0.16 7.64 28.33
C VAL A 333 -1.28 7.48 29.32
N VAL A 334 -2.53 7.66 28.87
CA VAL A 334 -3.71 7.47 29.71
C VAL A 334 -4.16 6.03 29.60
N VAL A 335 -4.33 5.36 30.73
CA VAL A 335 -4.79 3.97 30.80
C VAL A 335 -6.06 3.85 31.64
N GLY A 336 -6.88 2.84 31.33
CA GLY A 336 -8.09 2.57 32.08
C GLY A 336 -8.65 1.20 31.78
N SER A 337 -9.87 0.96 32.26
CA SER A 337 -10.56 -0.31 32.06
C SER A 337 -10.93 -0.54 30.59
N ARG A 338 -11.28 -1.78 30.24
CA ARG A 338 -11.85 -2.08 28.92
C ARG A 338 -13.13 -1.27 28.64
N ARG A 339 -13.92 -0.98 29.66
CA ARG A 339 -15.16 -0.20 29.51
C ARG A 339 -14.87 1.25 29.08
N ALA A 340 -13.79 1.84 29.59
CA ALA A 340 -13.37 3.20 29.24
C ALA A 340 -12.87 3.36 27.79
N LEU A 341 -12.61 2.26 27.07
CA LEU A 341 -12.30 2.25 25.63
C LEU A 341 -13.53 2.36 24.73
N ALA A 342 -14.73 2.16 25.28
CA ALA A 342 -15.97 2.11 24.51
C ALA A 342 -16.24 3.49 23.89
N ARG A 343 -16.34 3.56 22.57
CA ARG A 343 -16.71 4.79 21.84
C ARG A 343 -17.90 4.53 20.96
N ARG A 344 -18.85 5.47 20.94
CA ARG A 344 -20.07 5.40 20.13
C ARG A 344 -20.19 6.53 19.11
N ARG A 345 -19.53 7.67 19.34
CA ARG A 345 -19.36 8.69 18.31
C ARG A 345 -17.97 8.62 17.70
N VAL A 346 -17.90 8.69 16.37
CA VAL A 346 -16.63 8.78 15.63
C VAL A 346 -16.75 9.84 14.55
N THR A 347 -15.84 10.81 14.54
CA THR A 347 -15.76 11.82 13.48
C THR A 347 -14.56 11.51 12.58
N ALA A 348 -14.80 11.31 11.29
CA ALA A 348 -13.77 11.04 10.30
C ALA A 348 -13.68 12.15 9.25
N ARG A 349 -12.44 12.53 8.91
CA ARG A 349 -12.15 13.44 7.80
C ARG A 349 -11.95 12.63 6.53
N GLY A 350 -12.79 12.85 5.53
CA GLY A 350 -12.87 11.95 4.40
C GLY A 350 -13.99 12.31 3.44
N ARG A 351 -14.54 11.31 2.77
CA ARG A 351 -15.63 11.46 1.82
C ARG A 351 -16.60 10.30 1.93
N LEU A 352 -17.88 10.60 1.73
CA LEU A 352 -18.86 9.61 1.32
C LEU A 352 -18.83 9.51 -0.21
N TYR A 353 -18.89 8.28 -0.72
CA TYR A 353 -18.91 7.97 -2.14
C TYR A 353 -20.33 7.78 -2.67
N ALA A 354 -21.27 7.48 -1.77
CA ALA A 354 -22.69 7.45 -2.02
C ALA A 354 -23.45 7.98 -0.80
N ASP A 355 -24.66 8.49 -1.04
CA ASP A 355 -25.55 8.93 0.03
C ASP A 355 -26.14 7.72 0.75
N VAL A 356 -25.84 7.63 2.04
CA VAL A 356 -26.25 6.57 2.95
C VAL A 356 -26.54 7.16 4.34
N GLU A 357 -27.63 6.73 4.96
CA GLU A 357 -27.96 7.06 6.35
C GLU A 357 -27.43 6.01 7.33
N ARG A 358 -27.19 4.79 6.83
CA ARG A 358 -26.80 3.61 7.58
C ARG A 358 -25.68 2.88 6.84
N ALA A 359 -24.68 2.43 7.58
CA ALA A 359 -23.57 1.64 7.04
C ALA A 359 -22.91 0.80 8.14
N GLU A 360 -22.18 -0.23 7.75
CA GLU A 360 -21.24 -0.91 8.62
C GLU A 360 -19.90 -0.14 8.65
N ALA A 361 -19.48 0.31 9.82
CA ALA A 361 -18.23 1.03 10.02
C ALA A 361 -17.11 0.10 10.48
N LYS A 362 -16.05 -0.01 9.69
CA LYS A 362 -14.82 -0.71 10.04
C LYS A 362 -13.74 0.31 10.41
N LEU A 363 -13.39 0.37 11.70
CA LEU A 363 -12.49 1.39 12.27
C LEU A 363 -11.03 0.92 12.43
N ARG A 364 -10.79 -0.37 12.19
CA ARG A 364 -9.48 -1.01 12.09
C ARG A 364 -9.56 -2.21 11.16
N TYR A 365 -8.46 -2.54 10.50
CA TYR A 365 -8.41 -3.61 9.49
C TYR A 365 -8.87 -4.99 10.01
N ARG A 366 -8.46 -5.37 11.23
CA ARG A 366 -8.79 -6.68 11.83
C ARG A 366 -9.93 -6.61 12.86
N SER A 367 -10.60 -5.47 12.98
CA SER A 367 -11.76 -5.35 13.84
C SER A 367 -13.02 -5.73 13.06
N PRO A 368 -14.03 -6.31 13.74
CA PRO A 368 -15.38 -6.41 13.18
C PRO A 368 -15.89 -5.04 12.74
N ALA A 369 -16.73 -5.02 11.72
CA ALA A 369 -17.47 -3.82 11.38
C ALA A 369 -18.64 -3.65 12.37
N VAL A 370 -19.04 -2.40 12.61
CA VAL A 370 -20.12 -2.06 13.56
C VAL A 370 -21.16 -1.24 12.82
N SER A 371 -22.43 -1.63 12.91
CA SER A 371 -23.53 -0.86 12.31
C SER A 371 -23.58 0.55 12.90
N ALA A 372 -23.80 1.54 12.04
CA ALA A 372 -23.74 2.94 12.40
C ALA A 372 -24.72 3.80 11.62
N THR A 373 -25.22 4.84 12.28
CA THR A 373 -25.88 5.97 11.63
C THR A 373 -24.82 6.91 11.10
N VAL A 374 -24.94 7.31 9.84
CA VAL A 374 -23.98 8.14 9.12
C VAL A 374 -24.56 9.54 8.96
N SER A 375 -23.79 10.56 9.35
CA SER A 375 -24.16 11.96 9.14
C SER A 375 -23.05 12.67 8.38
N PRO A 376 -23.29 13.20 7.17
CA PRO A 376 -22.27 13.91 6.41
C PRO A 376 -21.86 15.20 7.13
N THR A 377 -20.59 15.57 6.98
CA THR A 377 -20.06 16.86 7.43
C THR A 377 -19.32 17.55 6.28
N PRO A 378 -19.05 18.86 6.35
CA PRO A 378 -18.29 19.56 5.30
C PRO A 378 -16.90 18.97 5.01
N ARG A 379 -16.34 18.17 5.92
CA ARG A 379 -14.99 17.59 5.82
C ARG A 379 -14.96 16.07 5.85
N GLY A 380 -16.11 15.40 5.83
CA GLY A 380 -16.21 13.95 5.93
C GLY A 380 -17.56 13.51 6.50
N PHE A 381 -17.53 12.78 7.61
CA PHE A 381 -18.74 12.22 8.21
C PHE A 381 -18.57 11.96 9.70
N GLU A 382 -19.70 11.93 10.39
CA GLU A 382 -19.87 11.48 11.76
C GLU A 382 -20.62 10.17 11.79
N LEU A 383 -20.26 9.32 12.74
CA LEU A 383 -20.86 8.01 12.96
C LEU A 383 -21.43 7.95 14.37
N ARG A 384 -22.68 7.52 14.50
CA ARG A 384 -23.25 7.02 15.76
C ARG A 384 -23.37 5.51 15.66
N LEU A 385 -22.48 4.80 16.35
CA LEU A 385 -22.41 3.34 16.34
C LEU A 385 -23.54 2.75 17.20
N ASP A 386 -24.14 1.66 16.75
CA ASP A 386 -25.19 0.96 17.50
C ASP A 386 -24.61 0.24 18.73
N GLU A 387 -23.40 -0.30 18.56
CA GLU A 387 -22.59 -0.91 19.60
C GLU A 387 -21.29 -0.13 19.80
N PRO A 388 -20.72 -0.11 21.02
CA PRO A 388 -19.45 0.57 21.24
C PRO A 388 -18.30 -0.12 20.49
N ALA A 389 -17.50 0.68 19.78
CA ALA A 389 -16.21 0.24 19.26
C ALA A 389 -15.12 0.44 20.31
N TYR A 390 -14.17 -0.50 20.39
CA TYR A 390 -13.08 -0.46 21.36
C TYR A 390 -11.75 -0.13 20.67
N GLY A 391 -10.99 0.78 21.29
CA GLY A 391 -9.68 1.18 20.77
C GLY A 391 -9.77 1.99 19.48
N VAL A 392 -10.75 2.88 19.34
CA VAL A 392 -10.80 3.80 18.21
C VAL A 392 -9.62 4.79 18.34
N ALA A 393 -8.70 4.80 17.36
CA ALA A 393 -7.48 5.60 17.41
C ALA A 393 -7.48 6.69 16.34
N ARG A 394 -7.11 7.92 16.72
CA ARG A 394 -6.90 9.02 15.79
C ARG A 394 -5.82 8.65 14.77
N GLY A 395 -6.05 8.96 13.50
CA GLY A 395 -5.14 8.58 12.40
C GLY A 395 -5.41 7.21 11.76
N GLN A 396 -6.25 6.36 12.38
CA GLN A 396 -6.76 5.16 11.70
C GLN A 396 -7.81 5.52 10.65
N ALA A 397 -8.08 4.58 9.74
CA ALA A 397 -9.14 4.75 8.75
C ALA A 397 -10.49 4.29 9.32
N ALA A 398 -11.54 5.04 8.99
CA ALA A 398 -12.92 4.63 9.11
C ALA A 398 -13.43 4.32 7.69
N VAL A 399 -13.74 3.06 7.42
CA VAL A 399 -14.28 2.59 6.14
C VAL A 399 -15.73 2.18 6.34
N LEU A 400 -16.61 2.67 5.49
CA LEU A 400 -18.04 2.42 5.56
C LEU A 400 -18.45 1.46 4.45
N TYR A 401 -19.22 0.44 4.82
CA TYR A 401 -19.75 -0.56 3.91
C TYR A 401 -21.27 -0.55 3.91
N ASP A 402 -21.87 -0.72 2.73
CA ASP A 402 -23.28 -1.09 2.57
C ASP A 402 -23.32 -2.38 1.74
N GLY A 403 -23.60 -3.49 2.41
CA GLY A 403 -23.30 -4.83 1.89
C GLY A 403 -21.82 -4.94 1.51
N ASP A 404 -21.56 -5.29 0.25
CA ASP A 404 -20.21 -5.40 -0.27
C ASP A 404 -19.58 -4.07 -0.69
N ALA A 405 -20.37 -3.01 -0.89
CA ALA A 405 -19.89 -1.75 -1.46
C ALA A 405 -19.24 -0.86 -0.40
N VAL A 406 -18.06 -0.31 -0.71
CA VAL A 406 -17.41 0.75 0.08
C VAL A 406 -18.08 2.08 -0.25
N VAL A 407 -18.93 2.54 0.66
CA VAL A 407 -19.74 3.76 0.50
C VAL A 407 -19.10 5.00 1.11
N GLY A 408 -18.01 4.86 1.87
CA GLY A 408 -17.26 5.98 2.40
C GLY A 408 -15.91 5.60 3.00
N CYS A 409 -14.98 6.55 3.04
CA CYS A 409 -13.69 6.38 3.68
C CYS A 409 -13.19 7.71 4.25
N GLY A 410 -12.61 7.65 5.45
CA GLY A 410 -11.99 8.82 6.09
C GLY A 410 -10.95 8.43 7.13
N VAL A 411 -10.25 9.43 7.65
CA VAL A 411 -9.28 9.29 8.75
C VAL A 411 -9.96 9.76 10.04
N VAL A 412 -9.98 8.89 11.05
CA VAL A 412 -10.53 9.17 12.38
C VAL A 412 -9.80 10.38 12.98
N SER A 413 -10.58 11.41 13.32
CA SER A 413 -10.07 12.67 13.89
C SER A 413 -10.41 12.84 15.36
N SER A 414 -11.55 12.31 15.79
CA SER A 414 -11.99 12.21 17.19
C SER A 414 -12.92 11.01 17.37
N ALA A 415 -13.01 10.54 18.61
CA ALA A 415 -13.99 9.55 19.04
C ALA A 415 -14.41 9.87 20.47
N GLY A 416 -15.70 9.74 20.78
CA GLY A 416 -16.27 10.08 22.08
C GLY A 416 -17.33 9.10 22.55
N ASP A 417 -17.78 9.35 23.77
CA ASP A 417 -18.93 8.68 24.39
C ASP A 417 -20.21 9.42 23.96
N ASP A 418 -21.26 8.65 23.68
CA ASP A 418 -22.63 8.97 23.21
C ASP A 418 -22.95 10.23 22.41
#